data_AF-A0A8C6NKK4-F1
#
_entry.id   AF-A0A8C6NKK4-F1
#
_cell.length_a   1.000
_cell.length_b   1.000
_cell.length_c   1.000
_cell.angle_alpha   90.00
_cell.angle_beta   90.00
_cell.angle_gamma   90.00
#
_symmetry.space_group_name_H-M   'P 1'
#
loop_
_entity.id
_entity.type
_entity.pdbx_description
1 polymer ?
#
loop_
_entity_poly.entity_id
_entity_poly.type
_entity_poly.pdbx_seq_one_letter_code
_entity_poly.pdbx_strand_id
1 'polypeptide(L)'
;SAFILKREEFIIPAIPFAGTVLGGLVPGEMVVIQGSVPSDADRFQVDLTCGSSTKPRADVAFHFNPRIKKSCIVCNTLQKEAWGRERILHQMPFRAGAAFELVILVQEDQFKVAVNGAHVLDYKHRLELERVDTVLIQGKVSVQVVGVVPPASNPVSPAASLSSLDSEPVMSSSGDLSVPFRMQLDNGLSVGSNIVIKGQTSKKAISFAVNLRESVGSNIALHLNPRLKKGVFVRNSFLSECWGPEETTLKSFPFEAGQYFEMIICCELKFFRVAVNGFHQLDFKHRVQDLSRIRQLEVLGDVSLLEVRKV
;
A
#
# COMPACT_ATOMS: atom_id res chain seq x y z
N SER A 1 -7.15 -26.53 -10.65
CA SER A 1 -6.20 -25.57 -10.06
C SER A 1 -6.85 -25.04 -8.80
N ALA A 2 -6.30 -25.29 -7.62
CA ALA A 2 -6.87 -24.76 -6.38
C ALA A 2 -6.64 -23.24 -6.35
N PHE A 3 -7.71 -22.46 -6.21
CA PHE A 3 -7.60 -21.02 -6.04
C PHE A 3 -6.91 -20.75 -4.70
N ILE A 4 -5.67 -20.27 -4.74
CA ILE A 4 -4.98 -19.81 -3.53
C ILE A 4 -5.61 -18.48 -3.16
N LEU A 5 -6.31 -18.44 -2.03
CA LEU A 5 -6.94 -17.23 -1.52
C LEU A 5 -5.84 -16.25 -1.12
N LYS A 6 -5.85 -15.05 -1.71
CA LYS A 6 -4.95 -13.95 -1.33
C LYS A 6 -5.70 -13.06 -0.34
N ARG A 7 -5.02 -12.59 0.71
CA ARG A 7 -5.62 -11.57 1.60
C ARG A 7 -5.58 -10.19 0.99
N GLU A 8 -4.60 -9.94 0.13
CA GLU A 8 -4.41 -8.69 -0.56
C GLU A 8 -3.81 -8.96 -1.95
N GLU A 9 -4.32 -8.27 -2.97
CA GLU A 9 -3.85 -8.37 -4.35
C GLU A 9 -3.74 -6.97 -4.96
N PHE A 10 -2.63 -6.71 -5.63
CA PHE A 10 -2.37 -5.51 -6.40
C PHE A 10 -2.28 -5.90 -7.88
N ILE A 11 -3.19 -5.35 -8.69
CA ILE A 11 -3.06 -5.35 -10.14
C ILE A 11 -2.17 -4.17 -10.50
N ILE A 12 -1.05 -4.44 -11.20
CA ILE A 12 -0.02 -3.42 -11.41
C ILE A 12 -0.11 -2.86 -12.82
N PRO A 13 -0.52 -1.58 -12.99
CA PRO A 13 -0.62 -0.98 -14.32
C PRO A 13 0.73 -0.50 -14.87
N ALA A 14 1.71 -0.19 -14.00
CA ALA A 14 3.01 0.33 -14.40
C ALA A 14 4.08 0.17 -13.30
N ILE A 15 5.36 0.18 -13.71
CA ILE A 15 6.55 0.24 -12.84
C ILE A 15 7.16 1.65 -13.00
N PRO A 16 7.59 2.34 -11.91
CA PRO A 16 7.74 1.86 -10.54
C PRO A 16 6.41 1.63 -9.81
N PHE A 17 6.37 0.61 -8.96
CA PHE A 17 5.22 0.29 -8.11
C PHE A 17 5.60 0.44 -6.64
N ALA A 18 4.67 0.95 -5.84
CA ALA A 18 4.67 0.89 -4.39
C ALA A 18 3.27 0.51 -3.93
N GLY A 19 3.16 -0.55 -3.14
CA GLY A 19 1.92 -1.01 -2.53
C GLY A 19 2.13 -1.28 -1.05
N THR A 20 1.37 -0.58 -0.21
CA THR A 20 1.30 -0.90 1.22
C THR A 20 0.49 -2.18 1.41
N VAL A 21 1.07 -3.15 2.12
CA VAL A 21 0.43 -4.33 2.69
C VAL A 21 -0.26 -3.93 3.99
N LEU A 22 -1.58 -3.92 4.00
CA LEU A 22 -2.37 -3.46 5.15
C LEU A 22 -2.12 -4.35 6.37
N GLY A 23 -1.73 -3.76 7.50
CA GLY A 23 -1.38 -4.51 8.71
C GLY A 23 0.04 -5.10 8.73
N GLY A 24 0.87 -4.80 7.72
CA GLY A 24 2.25 -5.27 7.64
C GLY A 24 2.35 -6.74 7.24
N LEU A 25 3.57 -7.20 6.96
CA LEU A 25 3.86 -8.61 6.71
C LEU A 25 3.98 -9.38 8.02
N VAL A 26 3.36 -10.56 8.11
CA VAL A 26 3.45 -11.43 9.29
C VAL A 26 4.09 -12.79 8.98
N PRO A 27 4.67 -13.49 9.98
CA PRO A 27 5.25 -14.81 9.78
C PRO A 27 4.24 -15.81 9.18
N GLY A 28 4.72 -16.59 8.22
CA GLY A 28 3.96 -17.59 7.48
C GLY A 28 3.33 -17.08 6.18
N GLU A 29 3.29 -15.77 5.95
CA GLU A 29 2.76 -15.20 4.70
C GLU A 29 3.73 -15.35 3.52
N MET A 30 3.18 -15.32 2.32
CA MET A 30 3.95 -15.26 1.09
C MET A 30 3.62 -14.00 0.29
N VAL A 31 4.64 -13.28 -0.13
CA VAL A 31 4.52 -12.27 -1.19
C VAL A 31 4.79 -12.96 -2.52
N VAL A 32 3.78 -13.04 -3.38
CA VAL A 32 3.83 -13.68 -4.70
C VAL A 32 3.81 -12.60 -5.77
N ILE A 33 4.79 -12.63 -6.67
CA ILE A 33 4.96 -11.64 -7.74
C ILE A 33 5.05 -12.39 -9.06
N GLN A 34 4.09 -12.14 -9.96
CA GLN A 34 4.07 -12.71 -11.29
C GLN A 34 4.39 -11.62 -12.32
N GLY A 35 5.37 -11.91 -13.17
CA GLY A 35 5.98 -10.92 -14.04
C GLY A 35 6.71 -11.52 -15.23
N SER A 36 7.34 -10.64 -16.01
CA SER A 36 8.32 -11.00 -17.01
C SER A 36 9.50 -10.02 -17.01
N VAL A 37 10.67 -10.52 -17.39
CA VAL A 37 11.86 -9.70 -17.54
C VAL A 37 11.94 -9.25 -19.00
N PRO A 38 11.92 -7.94 -19.30
CA PRO A 38 12.12 -7.45 -20.66
C PRO A 38 13.43 -7.94 -21.28
N SER A 39 13.46 -8.14 -22.61
CA SER A 39 14.64 -8.67 -23.31
C SER A 39 15.88 -7.77 -23.21
N ASP A 40 15.69 -6.46 -22.98
CA ASP A 40 16.75 -5.45 -22.84
C ASP A 40 17.05 -5.10 -21.36
N ALA A 41 16.52 -5.88 -20.41
CA ALA A 41 16.67 -5.65 -18.99
C ALA A 41 18.13 -5.77 -18.54
N ASP A 42 18.62 -4.76 -17.82
CA ASP A 42 19.91 -4.77 -17.14
C ASP A 42 19.78 -5.20 -15.68
N ARG A 43 18.77 -4.66 -14.98
CA ARG A 43 18.41 -5.00 -13.60
C ARG A 43 16.96 -4.63 -13.29
N PHE A 44 16.42 -5.28 -12.27
CA PHE A 44 15.23 -4.82 -11.55
C PHE A 44 15.40 -5.09 -10.06
N GLN A 45 14.50 -4.57 -9.23
CA GLN A 45 14.51 -4.82 -7.80
C GLN A 45 13.10 -4.96 -7.24
N VAL A 46 13.00 -5.78 -6.21
CA VAL A 46 11.86 -5.90 -5.31
C VAL A 46 12.37 -5.57 -3.92
N ASP A 47 11.82 -4.55 -3.31
CA ASP A 47 12.19 -4.04 -2.00
C ASP A 47 11.01 -4.24 -1.05
N LEU A 48 11.24 -4.93 0.08
CA LEU A 48 10.32 -4.92 1.21
C LEU A 48 10.75 -3.80 2.16
N THR A 49 9.94 -2.76 2.27
CA THR A 49 10.30 -1.50 2.92
C THR A 49 9.45 -1.20 4.16
N CYS A 50 10.01 -0.37 5.03
CA CYS A 50 9.31 0.19 6.17
C CYS A 50 8.70 1.53 5.78
N GLY A 51 7.51 1.48 5.18
CA GLY A 51 6.84 2.58 4.53
C GLY A 51 7.38 2.89 3.13
N SER A 52 6.88 3.97 2.54
CA SER A 52 7.15 4.37 1.15
C SER A 52 7.74 5.79 1.03
N SER A 53 8.27 6.35 2.13
CA SER A 53 8.90 7.67 2.14
C SER A 53 10.05 7.75 1.13
N THR A 54 10.11 8.81 0.34
CA THR A 54 11.22 9.10 -0.59
C THR A 54 12.27 10.03 0.02
N LYS A 55 11.92 10.75 1.10
CA LYS A 55 12.81 11.71 1.77
C LYS A 55 12.42 11.91 3.25
N PRO A 56 13.23 11.42 4.21
CA PRO A 56 14.33 10.49 3.99
C PRO A 56 13.81 9.21 3.34
N ARG A 57 14.63 8.57 2.51
CA ARG A 57 14.26 7.30 1.88
C ARG A 57 13.92 6.28 2.96
N ALA A 58 12.77 5.62 2.79
CA ALA A 58 12.30 4.56 3.67
C ALA A 58 13.37 3.47 3.82
N ASP A 59 13.48 2.94 5.04
CA ASP A 59 14.32 1.78 5.31
C ASP A 59 13.88 0.60 4.43
N VAL A 60 14.85 -0.16 3.90
CA VAL A 60 14.59 -1.35 3.09
C VAL A 60 15.01 -2.55 3.91
N ALA A 61 14.04 -3.28 4.48
CA ALA A 61 14.31 -4.47 5.28
C ALA A 61 14.95 -5.58 4.43
N PHE A 62 14.44 -5.77 3.21
CA PHE A 62 14.97 -6.71 2.24
C PHE A 62 14.97 -6.12 0.83
N HIS A 63 16.16 -5.82 0.32
CA HIS A 63 16.41 -5.45 -1.07
C HIS A 63 16.74 -6.71 -1.85
N PHE A 64 15.95 -7.07 -2.86
CA PHE A 64 16.22 -8.18 -3.77
C PHE A 64 16.44 -7.64 -5.18
N ASN A 65 17.69 -7.63 -5.64
CA ASN A 65 18.08 -6.98 -6.90
C ASN A 65 18.76 -7.94 -7.89
N PRO A 66 17.98 -8.62 -8.75
CA PRO A 66 18.51 -9.32 -9.92
C PRO A 66 19.18 -8.34 -10.90
N ARG A 67 20.45 -8.59 -11.19
CA ARG A 67 21.27 -7.86 -12.17
C ARG A 67 21.55 -8.78 -13.36
N ILE A 68 20.63 -8.78 -14.33
CA ILE A 68 20.60 -9.71 -15.47
C ILE A 68 21.92 -9.72 -16.24
N LYS A 69 22.43 -8.53 -16.62
CA LYS A 69 23.70 -8.42 -17.37
C LYS A 69 24.93 -8.89 -16.59
N LYS A 70 24.91 -8.81 -15.25
CA LYS A 70 26.02 -9.25 -14.39
C LYS A 70 25.86 -10.69 -13.91
N SER A 71 24.75 -11.35 -14.27
CA SER A 71 24.39 -12.70 -13.83
C SER A 71 24.54 -12.89 -12.31
N CYS A 72 24.06 -11.92 -11.53
CA CYS A 72 23.96 -12.06 -10.07
C CYS A 72 22.68 -11.45 -9.49
N ILE A 73 22.32 -11.91 -8.31
CA ILE A 73 21.31 -11.30 -7.44
C ILE A 73 22.04 -10.65 -6.28
N VAL A 74 21.78 -9.36 -6.04
CA VAL A 74 22.29 -8.66 -4.86
C VAL A 74 21.17 -8.52 -3.84
N CYS A 75 21.45 -8.92 -2.61
CA CYS A 75 20.57 -8.76 -1.48
C CYS A 75 21.20 -7.85 -0.42
N ASN A 76 20.43 -6.92 0.13
CA ASN A 76 20.91 -6.03 1.19
C ASN A 76 19.77 -5.44 2.03
N THR A 77 20.13 -4.64 3.01
CA THR A 77 19.23 -3.85 3.85
C THR A 77 19.71 -2.41 3.84
N LEU A 78 18.78 -1.47 3.67
CA LEU A 78 19.02 -0.04 3.80
C LEU A 78 18.46 0.42 5.14
N GLN A 79 19.26 1.06 5.98
CA GLN A 79 18.78 1.65 7.23
C GLN A 79 19.31 3.08 7.34
N LYS A 80 18.43 4.05 7.57
CA LYS A 80 18.77 5.48 7.64
C LYS A 80 19.56 5.93 6.40
N GLU A 81 19.07 5.56 5.22
CA GLU A 81 19.68 5.86 3.92
C GLU A 81 21.09 5.28 3.67
N ALA A 82 21.58 4.41 4.56
CA ALA A 82 22.87 3.73 4.41
C ALA A 82 22.67 2.23 4.11
N TRP A 83 23.35 1.74 3.07
CA TRP A 83 23.35 0.31 2.72
C TRP A 83 24.26 -0.47 3.68
N GLY A 84 23.78 -1.63 4.12
CA GLY A 84 24.59 -2.58 4.88
C GLY A 84 25.51 -3.44 3.99
N ARG A 85 25.95 -4.57 4.54
CA ARG A 85 26.77 -5.55 3.82
C ARG A 85 25.96 -6.29 2.76
N GLU A 86 26.40 -6.20 1.50
CA GLU A 86 25.80 -6.95 0.38
C GLU A 86 25.96 -8.48 0.57
N ARG A 87 24.94 -9.22 0.16
CA ARG A 87 25.01 -10.66 -0.13
C ARG A 87 24.80 -10.83 -1.63
N ILE A 88 25.73 -11.50 -2.31
CA ILE A 88 25.70 -11.67 -3.76
C ILE A 88 25.54 -13.16 -4.06
N LEU A 89 24.52 -13.50 -4.84
CA LEU A 89 24.30 -14.85 -5.35
C LEU A 89 24.56 -14.86 -6.86
N HIS A 90 25.36 -15.81 -7.34
CA HIS A 90 25.68 -15.95 -8.77
C HIS A 90 24.76 -16.93 -9.52
N GLN A 91 23.89 -17.64 -8.79
CA GLN A 91 22.82 -18.41 -9.40
C GLN A 91 21.73 -17.45 -9.89
N MET A 92 21.52 -17.39 -11.20
CA MET A 92 20.56 -16.50 -11.84
C MET A 92 19.35 -17.31 -12.35
N PRO A 93 18.21 -17.32 -11.62
CA PRO A 93 16.98 -17.99 -12.05
C PRO A 93 16.17 -17.17 -13.07
N PHE A 94 16.48 -15.88 -13.24
CA PHE A 94 15.80 -14.99 -14.18
C PHE A 94 16.46 -15.01 -15.56
N ARG A 95 15.66 -14.95 -16.62
CA ARG A 95 16.15 -14.86 -18.01
C ARG A 95 15.49 -13.68 -18.71
N ALA A 96 16.27 -12.92 -19.47
CA ALA A 96 15.75 -11.84 -20.31
C ALA A 96 14.72 -12.40 -21.31
N GLY A 97 13.59 -11.72 -21.47
CA GLY A 97 12.45 -12.13 -22.30
C GLY A 97 11.55 -13.19 -21.68
N ALA A 98 11.85 -13.73 -20.49
CA ALA A 98 11.09 -14.81 -19.88
C ALA A 98 10.15 -14.32 -18.77
N ALA A 99 9.04 -15.02 -18.61
CA ALA A 99 8.15 -14.90 -17.46
C ALA A 99 8.77 -15.51 -16.20
N PHE A 100 8.34 -15.04 -15.05
CA PHE A 100 8.71 -15.58 -13.75
C PHE A 100 7.55 -15.52 -12.75
N GLU A 101 7.60 -16.44 -11.80
CA GLU A 101 6.92 -16.32 -10.51
C GLU A 101 7.97 -16.22 -9.42
N LEU A 102 7.92 -15.14 -8.64
CA LEU A 102 8.78 -14.91 -7.48
C LEU A 102 7.91 -15.05 -6.22
N VAL A 103 8.34 -15.91 -5.30
CA VAL A 103 7.70 -16.11 -4.01
C VAL A 103 8.69 -15.75 -2.91
N ILE A 104 8.28 -14.84 -2.02
CA ILE A 104 9.02 -14.49 -0.81
C ILE A 104 8.19 -14.95 0.39
N LEU A 105 8.61 -16.05 1.02
CA LEU A 105 8.02 -16.55 2.25
C LEU A 105 8.59 -15.77 3.44
N VAL A 106 7.71 -15.18 4.24
CA VAL A 106 8.03 -14.47 5.47
C VAL A 106 8.06 -15.49 6.60
N GLN A 107 9.18 -15.62 7.31
CA GLN A 107 9.29 -16.40 8.55
C GLN A 107 9.64 -15.48 9.72
N GLU A 108 9.60 -16.00 10.94
CA GLU A 108 9.91 -15.24 12.15
C GLU A 108 11.31 -14.62 12.13
N ASP A 109 12.29 -15.29 11.54
CA ASP A 109 13.70 -14.89 11.59
C ASP A 109 14.35 -14.60 10.23
N GLN A 110 13.62 -14.83 9.12
CA GLN A 110 14.14 -14.67 7.76
C GLN A 110 13.07 -14.55 6.68
N PHE A 111 13.50 -14.07 5.51
CA PHE A 111 12.80 -14.26 4.25
C PHE A 111 13.39 -15.46 3.50
N LYS A 112 12.55 -16.34 2.96
CA LYS A 112 12.97 -17.38 2.01
C LYS A 112 12.45 -17.04 0.63
N VAL A 113 13.29 -17.17 -0.39
CA VAL A 113 12.95 -16.81 -1.76
C VAL A 113 12.92 -18.06 -2.64
N ALA A 114 11.88 -18.19 -3.44
CA ALA A 114 11.78 -19.15 -4.52
C ALA A 114 11.43 -18.44 -5.84
N VAL A 115 11.96 -18.94 -6.95
CA VAL A 115 11.64 -18.47 -8.30
C VAL A 115 11.26 -19.67 -9.16
N ASN A 116 10.09 -19.61 -9.80
CA ASN A 116 9.53 -20.70 -10.62
C ASN A 116 9.50 -22.05 -9.89
N GLY A 117 9.07 -22.04 -8.62
CA GLY A 117 8.98 -23.22 -7.77
C GLY A 117 10.30 -23.74 -7.20
N ALA A 118 11.45 -23.18 -7.58
CA ALA A 118 12.76 -23.57 -7.07
C ALA A 118 13.26 -22.60 -6.00
N HIS A 119 13.77 -23.13 -4.89
CA HIS A 119 14.39 -22.32 -3.84
C HIS A 119 15.67 -21.62 -4.36
N VAL A 120 15.87 -20.36 -3.96
CA VAL A 120 16.97 -19.52 -4.42
C VAL A 120 17.87 -19.07 -3.27
N LEU A 121 17.31 -18.50 -2.21
CA LEU A 121 18.08 -18.02 -1.07
C LEU A 121 17.25 -17.85 0.21
N ASP A 122 17.97 -17.83 1.34
CA ASP A 122 17.49 -17.40 2.65
C ASP A 122 18.16 -16.07 3.05
N TYR A 123 17.38 -15.11 3.54
CA TYR A 123 17.85 -13.81 3.99
C TYR A 123 17.35 -13.51 5.42
N LYS A 124 18.26 -13.63 6.40
CA LYS A 124 17.97 -13.31 7.81
C LYS A 124 17.54 -11.85 7.96
N HIS A 125 16.52 -11.62 8.77
CA HIS A 125 16.03 -10.28 9.09
C HIS A 125 17.16 -9.42 9.68
N ARG A 126 17.32 -8.21 9.16
CA ARG A 126 18.24 -7.19 9.70
C ARG A 126 17.51 -5.99 10.29
N LEU A 127 16.20 -5.90 10.04
CA LEU A 127 15.26 -4.96 10.64
C LEU A 127 14.09 -5.75 11.22
N GLU A 128 13.40 -5.16 12.18
CA GLU A 128 12.16 -5.67 12.78
C GLU A 128 11.10 -5.89 11.69
N LEU A 129 10.54 -7.11 11.63
CA LEU A 129 9.56 -7.50 10.62
C LEU A 129 8.28 -6.68 10.74
N GLU A 130 7.90 -6.30 11.96
CA GLU A 130 6.69 -5.55 12.30
C GLU A 130 6.65 -4.16 11.64
N ARG A 131 7.82 -3.66 11.20
CA ARG A 131 7.94 -2.39 10.48
C ARG A 131 7.74 -2.54 8.98
N VAL A 132 7.70 -3.76 8.45
CA VAL A 132 7.68 -4.03 7.00
C VAL A 132 6.25 -4.08 6.51
N ASP A 133 5.85 -3.08 5.75
CA ASP A 133 4.47 -2.87 5.34
C ASP A 133 4.33 -2.49 3.87
N THR A 134 5.43 -2.43 3.10
CA THR A 134 5.38 -1.91 1.74
C THR A 134 6.20 -2.79 0.80
N VAL A 135 5.62 -3.14 -0.34
CA VAL A 135 6.32 -3.78 -1.47
C VAL A 135 6.59 -2.71 -2.53
N LEU A 136 7.87 -2.48 -2.83
CA LEU A 136 8.32 -1.54 -3.84
C LEU A 136 9.02 -2.30 -4.98
N ILE A 137 8.63 -2.03 -6.23
CA ILE A 137 9.20 -2.67 -7.41
C ILE A 137 9.69 -1.61 -8.39
N GLN A 138 10.96 -1.74 -8.81
CA GLN A 138 11.62 -0.76 -9.67
C GLN A 138 12.55 -1.43 -10.69
N GLY A 139 12.96 -0.66 -11.71
CA GLY A 139 13.88 -1.10 -12.75
C GLY A 139 13.15 -1.74 -13.94
N LYS A 140 13.90 -2.45 -14.79
CA LYS A 140 13.38 -3.03 -16.02
C LYS A 140 12.72 -4.39 -15.75
N VAL A 141 11.44 -4.35 -15.39
CA VAL A 141 10.59 -5.52 -15.16
C VAL A 141 9.15 -5.19 -15.55
N SER A 142 8.41 -6.17 -16.05
CA SER A 142 6.96 -6.10 -16.19
C SER A 142 6.34 -6.97 -15.10
N VAL A 143 5.39 -6.43 -14.35
CA VAL A 143 4.69 -7.16 -13.28
C VAL A 143 3.20 -7.02 -13.53
N GLN A 144 2.49 -8.15 -13.53
CA GLN A 144 1.04 -8.16 -13.68
C GLN A 144 0.35 -8.14 -12.32
N VAL A 145 0.86 -8.93 -11.37
CA VAL A 145 0.22 -9.17 -10.08
C VAL A 145 1.27 -9.21 -8.97
N VAL A 146 0.95 -8.54 -7.86
CA VAL A 146 1.54 -8.80 -6.54
C VAL A 146 0.42 -9.27 -5.62
N GLY A 147 0.59 -10.42 -4.97
CA GLY A 147 -0.37 -10.95 -4.01
C GLY A 147 0.28 -11.26 -2.67
N VAL A 148 -0.42 -10.98 -1.59
CA VAL A 148 -0.06 -11.43 -0.23
C VAL A 148 -0.98 -12.59 0.13
N VAL A 149 -0.37 -13.78 0.27
CA VAL A 149 -1.06 -15.03 0.58
C VAL A 149 -0.86 -15.30 2.08
N PRO A 150 -1.94 -15.51 2.84
CA PRO A 150 -1.84 -15.87 4.26
C PRO A 150 -1.16 -17.24 4.42
N PRO A 151 -0.63 -17.56 5.61
CA PRO A 151 -0.16 -18.91 5.90
C PRO A 151 -1.24 -19.93 5.58
N ALA A 152 -0.86 -21.04 4.93
CA ALA A 152 -1.75 -22.17 4.76
C ALA A 152 -2.20 -22.64 6.14
N SER A 153 -3.46 -22.42 6.49
CA SER A 153 -4.08 -23.15 7.58
C SER A 153 -4.11 -24.62 7.18
N ASN A 154 -3.67 -25.51 8.07
CA ASN A 154 -4.01 -26.94 7.95
C ASN A 154 -5.53 -27.04 7.70
N PRO A 155 -6.00 -27.95 6.83
CA PRO A 155 -7.41 -28.03 6.50
C PRO A 155 -8.19 -28.43 7.75
N VAL A 156 -8.87 -27.47 8.37
CA VAL A 156 -9.95 -27.79 9.31
C VAL A 156 -11.21 -27.97 8.47
N SER A 157 -11.81 -29.15 8.62
CA SER A 157 -12.98 -29.67 7.90
C SER A 157 -14.13 -28.66 7.71
N PRO A 158 -14.94 -28.80 6.64
CA PRO A 158 -16.02 -27.88 6.33
C PRO A 158 -17.24 -28.22 7.16
N ALA A 159 -17.52 -27.43 8.19
CA ALA A 159 -18.86 -27.37 8.78
C ALA A 159 -19.03 -26.08 9.57
N ALA A 160 -19.42 -25.01 8.89
CA ALA A 160 -20.44 -24.08 9.37
C ALA A 160 -20.70 -23.00 8.32
N SER A 161 -21.98 -22.95 7.91
CA SER A 161 -22.68 -21.73 7.52
C SER A 161 -22.41 -21.19 6.11
N LEU A 162 -23.09 -21.86 5.18
CA LEU A 162 -23.67 -21.23 4.00
C LEU A 162 -24.54 -20.02 4.41
N SER A 163 -24.11 -18.83 4.03
CA SER A 163 -25.01 -17.77 3.57
C SER A 163 -24.32 -17.03 2.44
N SER A 164 -24.82 -17.33 1.25
CA SER A 164 -24.59 -16.68 -0.04
C SER A 164 -24.53 -15.15 0.04
N LEU A 165 -23.55 -14.57 -0.65
CA LEU A 165 -23.79 -13.69 -1.80
C LEU A 165 -22.47 -13.44 -2.52
N ASP A 166 -22.41 -13.89 -3.77
CA ASP A 166 -21.38 -13.51 -4.73
C ASP A 166 -21.14 -12.01 -4.66
N SER A 167 -19.96 -11.64 -4.17
CA SER A 167 -19.40 -10.32 -4.37
C SER A 167 -18.15 -10.54 -5.19
N GLU A 168 -18.35 -10.57 -6.50
CA GLU A 168 -17.28 -10.24 -7.46
C GLU A 168 -16.51 -9.04 -6.92
N PRO A 169 -15.16 -9.04 -6.95
CA PRO A 169 -14.42 -7.85 -6.57
C PRO A 169 -14.83 -6.74 -7.53
N VAL A 170 -15.59 -5.78 -7.02
CA VAL A 170 -15.97 -4.58 -7.76
C VAL A 170 -14.67 -3.82 -8.02
N MET A 171 -14.06 -4.11 -9.15
CA MET A 171 -12.98 -3.31 -9.70
C MET A 171 -13.56 -1.96 -10.10
N SER A 172 -13.58 -0.99 -9.18
CA SER A 172 -13.72 0.40 -9.55
C SER A 172 -12.39 0.84 -10.17
N SER A 173 -12.24 0.60 -11.48
CA SER A 173 -11.12 1.11 -12.27
C SER A 173 -11.02 2.62 -12.07
N SER A 174 -9.83 3.12 -11.73
CA SER A 174 -9.52 4.55 -11.60
C SER A 174 -9.96 5.30 -12.85
N GLY A 175 -11.12 5.96 -12.75
CA GLY A 175 -11.68 6.81 -13.80
C GLY A 175 -10.89 8.11 -13.96
N ASP A 176 -11.53 9.17 -14.41
CA ASP A 176 -10.90 10.50 -14.45
C ASP A 176 -10.42 10.90 -13.03
N LEU A 177 -9.11 11.05 -12.89
CA LEU A 177 -8.43 11.42 -11.64
C LEU A 177 -8.21 12.94 -11.54
N SER A 178 -8.88 13.74 -12.37
CA SER A 178 -8.83 15.20 -12.30
C SER A 178 -9.31 15.72 -10.93
N VAL A 179 -8.63 16.75 -10.43
CA VAL A 179 -8.97 17.41 -9.16
C VAL A 179 -9.71 18.71 -9.49
N PRO A 180 -10.92 18.96 -8.94
CA PRO A 180 -11.58 18.24 -7.84
C PRO A 180 -12.10 16.85 -8.23
N PHE A 181 -11.68 15.83 -7.48
CA PHE A 181 -12.02 14.44 -7.72
C PHE A 181 -13.18 14.01 -6.83
N ARG A 182 -14.09 13.20 -7.38
CA ARG A 182 -15.20 12.59 -6.64
C ARG A 182 -15.38 11.13 -7.03
N MET A 183 -15.55 10.28 -6.03
CA MET A 183 -15.82 8.85 -6.21
C MET A 183 -17.02 8.45 -5.35
N GLN A 184 -17.96 7.71 -5.94
CA GLN A 184 -19.04 7.09 -5.18
C GLN A 184 -18.52 5.82 -4.51
N LEU A 185 -18.93 5.63 -3.27
CA LEU A 185 -18.60 4.46 -2.46
C LEU A 185 -19.86 3.60 -2.37
N ASP A 186 -19.95 2.61 -3.26
CA ASP A 186 -21.10 1.71 -3.30
C ASP A 186 -21.27 1.02 -1.94
N ASN A 187 -22.52 0.98 -1.47
CA ASN A 187 -22.94 0.52 -0.15
C ASN A 187 -22.38 1.31 1.06
N GLY A 188 -21.70 2.43 0.82
CA GLY A 188 -21.07 3.24 1.86
C GLY A 188 -19.85 2.57 2.47
N LEU A 189 -19.46 2.98 3.67
CA LEU A 189 -18.35 2.37 4.41
C LEU A 189 -18.86 1.38 5.45
N SER A 190 -18.02 0.41 5.78
CA SER A 190 -18.23 -0.56 6.85
C SER A 190 -16.94 -0.70 7.67
N VAL A 191 -17.03 -1.31 8.85
CA VAL A 191 -15.83 -1.74 9.58
C VAL A 191 -15.02 -2.66 8.67
N GLY A 192 -13.71 -2.41 8.59
CA GLY A 192 -12.77 -3.10 7.70
C GLY A 192 -12.63 -2.49 6.31
N SER A 193 -13.50 -1.55 5.89
CA SER A 193 -13.31 -0.82 4.62
C SER A 193 -12.03 0.01 4.67
N ASN A 194 -11.27 0.02 3.58
CA ASN A 194 -10.09 0.86 3.43
C ASN A 194 -10.24 1.78 2.21
N ILE A 195 -9.75 3.01 2.32
CA ILE A 195 -9.62 3.91 1.18
C ILE A 195 -8.15 4.18 0.96
N VAL A 196 -7.66 3.91 -0.25
CA VAL A 196 -6.29 4.16 -0.67
C VAL A 196 -6.27 5.31 -1.67
N ILE A 197 -5.43 6.31 -1.39
CA ILE A 197 -5.24 7.50 -2.22
C ILE A 197 -3.75 7.66 -2.46
N LYS A 198 -3.32 7.48 -3.71
CA LYS A 198 -1.96 7.79 -4.14
C LYS A 198 -1.97 9.06 -4.97
N GLY A 199 -0.99 9.91 -4.73
CA GLY A 199 -0.88 11.16 -5.47
C GLY A 199 0.49 11.79 -5.31
N GLN A 200 0.63 12.95 -5.93
CA GLN A 200 1.77 13.83 -5.77
C GLN A 200 1.26 15.22 -5.41
N THR A 201 1.78 15.82 -4.35
CA THR A 201 1.46 17.21 -4.03
C THR A 201 2.08 18.13 -5.07
N SER A 202 1.41 19.22 -5.41
CA SER A 202 1.96 20.22 -6.34
C SER A 202 3.26 20.82 -5.79
N LYS A 203 4.21 21.19 -6.66
CA LYS A 203 5.49 21.82 -6.26
C LYS A 203 5.33 23.10 -5.42
N LYS A 204 4.18 23.77 -5.52
CA LYS A 204 3.83 24.98 -4.77
C LYS A 204 2.65 24.76 -3.81
N ALA A 205 2.38 23.50 -3.43
CA ALA A 205 1.21 23.12 -2.66
C ALA A 205 1.12 23.91 -1.34
N ILE A 206 -0.05 24.53 -1.14
CA ILE A 206 -0.45 25.21 0.09
C ILE A 206 -1.22 24.23 0.96
N SER A 207 -2.21 23.56 0.36
CA SER A 207 -3.02 22.54 1.04
C SER A 207 -3.79 21.69 0.05
N PHE A 208 -4.18 20.49 0.48
CA PHE A 208 -5.20 19.70 -0.19
C PHE A 208 -6.19 19.15 0.85
N ALA A 209 -7.32 18.62 0.41
CA ALA A 209 -8.30 18.03 1.30
C ALA A 209 -8.79 16.69 0.77
N VAL A 210 -9.04 15.75 1.69
CA VAL A 210 -9.74 14.50 1.46
C VAL A 210 -10.96 14.47 2.35
N ASN A 211 -12.13 14.31 1.76
CA ASN A 211 -13.42 14.34 2.44
C ASN A 211 -14.13 13.00 2.26
N LEU A 212 -14.58 12.40 3.37
CA LEU A 212 -15.56 11.32 3.38
C LEU A 212 -16.92 11.92 3.73
N ARG A 213 -17.83 11.88 2.76
CA ARG A 213 -19.10 12.62 2.78
C ARG A 213 -20.28 11.68 2.79
N GLU A 214 -21.39 12.16 3.34
CA GLU A 214 -22.68 11.52 3.11
C GLU A 214 -23.15 11.78 1.67
N SER A 215 -23.90 10.85 1.06
CA SER A 215 -24.40 11.03 -0.31
C SER A 215 -25.44 12.14 -0.43
N VAL A 216 -26.14 12.46 0.65
CA VAL A 216 -27.21 13.46 0.68
C VAL A 216 -26.82 14.58 1.65
N GLY A 217 -26.94 15.83 1.19
CA GLY A 217 -26.65 17.01 1.99
C GLY A 217 -25.19 17.46 1.94
N SER A 218 -24.81 18.27 2.91
CA SER A 218 -23.48 18.90 3.00
C SER A 218 -22.53 18.21 3.98
N ASN A 219 -22.99 17.19 4.70
CA ASN A 219 -22.24 16.55 5.77
C ASN A 219 -20.92 15.92 5.28
N ILE A 220 -19.85 16.18 6.03
CA ILE A 220 -18.53 15.59 5.90
C ILE A 220 -18.23 14.85 7.20
N ALA A 221 -18.29 13.52 7.16
CA ALA A 221 -18.01 12.67 8.30
C ALA A 221 -16.53 12.74 8.72
N LEU A 222 -15.63 12.78 7.74
CA LEU A 222 -14.19 12.96 7.95
C LEU A 222 -13.66 13.96 6.92
N HIS A 223 -13.13 15.08 7.40
CA HIS A 223 -12.34 16.02 6.63
C HIS A 223 -10.88 15.86 7.04
N LEU A 224 -10.01 15.58 6.09
CA LEU A 224 -8.56 15.52 6.25
C LEU A 224 -7.95 16.65 5.43
N ASN A 225 -7.22 17.57 6.05
CA ASN A 225 -6.67 18.75 5.38
C ASN A 225 -5.21 19.00 5.79
N PRO A 226 -4.25 18.41 5.06
CA PRO A 226 -2.85 18.79 5.15
C PRO A 226 -2.64 20.23 4.66
N ARG A 227 -2.13 21.09 5.54
CA ARG A 227 -1.76 22.48 5.27
C ARG A 227 -0.23 22.60 5.24
N LEU A 228 0.37 22.29 4.08
CA LEU A 228 1.81 22.08 3.92
C LEU A 228 2.65 23.27 4.37
N LYS A 229 2.25 24.50 4.01
CA LYS A 229 2.96 25.72 4.43
C LYS A 229 3.00 25.93 5.95
N LYS A 230 1.98 25.43 6.67
CA LYS A 230 1.89 25.54 8.13
C LYS A 230 2.46 24.31 8.84
N GLY A 231 2.72 23.21 8.13
CA GLY A 231 3.13 21.93 8.73
C GLY A 231 2.05 21.32 9.63
N VAL A 232 0.77 21.60 9.36
CA VAL A 232 -0.36 21.13 10.18
C VAL A 232 -1.25 20.22 9.37
N PHE A 233 -1.63 19.07 9.93
CA PHE A 233 -2.64 18.18 9.35
C PHE A 233 -3.92 18.31 10.16
N VAL A 234 -4.87 19.09 9.64
CA VAL A 234 -6.17 19.28 10.29
C VAL A 234 -7.07 18.11 9.98
N ARG A 235 -7.82 17.66 10.99
CA ARG A 235 -8.95 16.78 10.81
C ARG A 235 -10.18 17.24 11.57
N ASN A 236 -11.35 17.09 10.96
CA ASN A 236 -12.60 17.57 11.52
C ASN A 236 -13.80 16.83 10.89
N SER A 237 -15.01 17.17 11.32
CA SER A 237 -16.25 16.83 10.64
C SER A 237 -17.05 18.12 10.42
N PHE A 238 -17.74 18.20 9.29
CA PHE A 238 -18.71 19.25 9.00
C PHE A 238 -20.10 18.62 9.07
N LEU A 239 -20.87 18.92 10.12
CA LEU A 239 -22.14 18.25 10.39
C LEU A 239 -23.19 19.30 10.71
N SER A 240 -24.40 19.16 10.16
CA SER A 240 -25.48 20.14 10.38
C SER A 240 -25.05 21.58 10.06
N GLU A 241 -24.37 21.74 8.92
CA GLU A 241 -23.91 23.02 8.39
C GLU A 241 -22.84 23.76 9.23
N CYS A 242 -22.21 23.10 10.20
CA CYS A 242 -21.13 23.68 10.98
C CYS A 242 -19.90 22.77 11.08
N TRP A 243 -18.72 23.38 11.17
CA TRP A 243 -17.49 22.68 11.51
C TRP A 243 -17.46 22.37 13.00
N GLY A 244 -17.09 21.14 13.34
CA GLY A 244 -16.79 20.77 14.72
C GLY A 244 -15.43 21.31 15.19
N PRO A 245 -14.93 20.82 16.35
CA PRO A 245 -13.57 21.13 16.81
C PRO A 245 -12.52 20.49 15.90
N GLU A 246 -11.51 21.26 15.50
CA GLU A 246 -10.33 20.77 14.78
C GLU A 246 -9.46 19.90 15.70
N GLU A 247 -8.93 18.80 15.17
CA GLU A 247 -7.85 18.04 15.78
C GLU A 247 -6.58 18.18 14.93
N THR A 248 -5.44 18.45 15.55
CA THR A 248 -4.17 18.76 14.83
C THR A 248 -2.94 18.05 15.39
N THR A 249 -3.10 17.33 16.50
CA THR A 249 -1.99 16.61 17.17
C THR A 249 -1.39 15.55 16.25
N LEU A 250 -0.08 15.59 16.09
CA LEU A 250 0.71 14.64 15.29
C LEU A 250 2.12 14.52 15.89
N LYS A 251 2.78 13.38 15.63
CA LYS A 251 4.22 13.22 15.93
C LYS A 251 5.11 13.96 14.95
N SER A 252 4.77 13.90 13.65
CA SER A 252 5.46 14.58 12.56
C SER A 252 4.49 14.86 11.41
N PHE A 253 4.76 15.89 10.61
CA PHE A 253 3.93 16.22 9.45
C PHE A 253 4.36 15.39 8.23
N PRO A 254 3.47 14.60 7.60
CA PRO A 254 3.88 13.55 6.66
C PRO A 254 3.88 13.98 5.17
N PHE A 255 3.69 15.27 4.86
CA PHE A 255 3.64 15.76 3.48
C PHE A 255 4.71 16.81 3.20
N GLU A 256 5.27 16.77 1.99
CA GLU A 256 6.18 17.79 1.46
C GLU A 256 5.69 18.20 0.05
N ALA A 257 5.89 19.46 -0.34
CA ALA A 257 5.45 19.95 -1.64
C ALA A 257 6.25 19.31 -2.79
N GLY A 258 5.56 18.91 -3.87
CA GLY A 258 6.16 18.22 -5.00
C GLY A 258 6.44 16.73 -4.76
N GLN A 259 6.10 16.18 -3.58
CA GLN A 259 6.42 14.80 -3.22
C GLN A 259 5.22 13.86 -3.42
N TYR A 260 5.56 12.61 -3.73
CA TYR A 260 4.60 11.50 -3.73
C TYR A 260 4.06 11.26 -2.32
N PHE A 261 2.82 10.80 -2.24
CA PHE A 261 2.27 10.21 -1.04
C PHE A 261 1.32 9.05 -1.38
N GLU A 262 1.24 8.09 -0.46
CA GLU A 262 0.15 7.15 -0.33
C GLU A 262 -0.55 7.42 1.01
N MET A 263 -1.84 7.73 0.97
CA MET A 263 -2.68 7.88 2.16
C MET A 263 -3.66 6.71 2.21
N ILE A 264 -3.77 6.09 3.38
CA ILE A 264 -4.69 5.00 3.64
C ILE A 264 -5.59 5.39 4.80
N ILE A 265 -6.90 5.28 4.59
CA ILE A 265 -7.92 5.52 5.61
C ILE A 265 -8.61 4.18 5.90
N CYS A 266 -8.30 3.58 7.04
CA CYS A 266 -8.93 2.35 7.51
C CYS A 266 -10.13 2.67 8.39
N CYS A 267 -11.27 2.05 8.10
CA CYS A 267 -12.50 2.18 8.87
C CYS A 267 -12.52 1.16 10.00
N GLU A 268 -12.11 1.58 11.20
CA GLU A 268 -12.15 0.72 12.39
C GLU A 268 -13.51 0.82 13.08
N LEU A 269 -13.75 -0.05 14.07
CA LEU A 269 -15.01 -0.10 14.81
C LEU A 269 -15.40 1.25 15.46
N LYS A 270 -14.43 2.04 15.92
CA LYS A 270 -14.68 3.27 16.70
C LYS A 270 -14.07 4.54 16.12
N PHE A 271 -13.18 4.43 15.13
CA PHE A 271 -12.43 5.54 14.58
C PHE A 271 -11.98 5.25 13.14
N PHE A 272 -11.60 6.28 12.41
CA PHE A 272 -10.80 6.15 11.22
C PHE A 272 -9.32 6.14 11.62
N ARG A 273 -8.57 5.18 11.12
CA ARG A 273 -7.11 5.17 11.23
C ARG A 273 -6.52 5.67 9.93
N VAL A 274 -5.63 6.66 9.99
CA VAL A 274 -4.98 7.21 8.82
C VAL A 274 -3.48 6.94 8.88
N ALA A 275 -2.98 6.30 7.83
CA ALA A 275 -1.56 6.11 7.57
C ALA A 275 -1.15 6.91 6.32
N VAL A 276 0.08 7.39 6.31
CA VAL A 276 0.69 8.04 5.16
C VAL A 276 2.07 7.43 4.93
N ASN A 277 2.30 6.94 3.72
CA ASN A 277 3.52 6.27 3.29
C ASN A 277 3.92 5.11 4.24
N GLY A 278 2.95 4.26 4.60
CA GLY A 278 3.09 3.14 5.54
C GLY A 278 3.05 3.53 7.02
N PHE A 279 3.43 4.76 7.38
CA PHE A 279 3.47 5.18 8.77
C PHE A 279 2.09 5.63 9.27
N HIS A 280 1.65 5.07 10.39
CA HIS A 280 0.50 5.57 11.14
C HIS A 280 0.69 7.05 11.51
N GLN A 281 -0.31 7.87 11.20
CA GLN A 281 -0.30 9.31 11.49
C GLN A 281 -1.26 9.65 12.62
N LEU A 282 -2.48 9.14 12.54
CA LEU A 282 -3.56 9.55 13.42
C LEU A 282 -4.73 8.56 13.47
N ASP A 283 -5.46 8.60 14.58
CA ASP A 283 -6.79 7.99 14.75
C ASP A 283 -7.82 9.12 14.97
N PHE A 284 -8.94 9.10 14.25
CA PHE A 284 -10.04 10.07 14.35
C PHE A 284 -11.33 9.38 14.74
N LYS A 285 -11.85 9.64 15.94
CA LYS A 285 -13.05 9.00 16.46
C LYS A 285 -14.26 9.31 15.57
N HIS A 286 -15.08 8.30 15.28
CA HIS A 286 -16.29 8.45 14.48
C HIS A 286 -17.22 9.50 15.10
N ARG A 287 -17.50 10.58 14.38
CA ARG A 287 -18.54 11.56 14.73
C ARG A 287 -19.88 11.24 14.05
N VAL A 288 -19.84 10.51 12.93
CA VAL A 288 -20.99 9.85 12.29
C VAL A 288 -20.88 8.36 12.58
N GLN A 289 -21.82 7.79 13.34
CA GLN A 289 -21.75 6.38 13.77
C GLN A 289 -22.16 5.40 12.67
N ASP A 290 -23.13 5.78 11.84
CA ASP A 290 -23.60 4.95 10.74
C ASP A 290 -22.69 5.15 9.51
N LEU A 291 -21.68 4.27 9.40
CA LEU A 291 -20.69 4.30 8.32
C LEU A 291 -21.32 4.07 6.93
N SER A 292 -22.48 3.40 6.86
CA SER A 292 -23.16 3.10 5.59
C SER A 292 -23.70 4.36 4.90
N ARG A 293 -23.85 5.47 5.66
CA ARG A 293 -24.21 6.79 5.13
C ARG A 293 -23.06 7.48 4.41
N ILE A 294 -21.81 7.09 4.71
CA ILE A 294 -20.62 7.70 4.12
C ILE A 294 -20.39 7.07 2.75
N ARG A 295 -20.92 7.72 1.71
CA ARG A 295 -21.07 7.16 0.37
C ARG A 295 -20.29 7.91 -0.71
N GLN A 296 -19.55 8.96 -0.35
CA GLN A 296 -18.77 9.71 -1.31
C GLN A 296 -17.39 10.05 -0.76
N LEU A 297 -16.37 9.84 -1.58
CA LEU A 297 -15.03 10.37 -1.39
C LEU A 297 -14.86 11.59 -2.28
N GLU A 298 -14.27 12.66 -1.74
CA GLU A 298 -13.89 13.86 -2.50
C GLU A 298 -12.45 14.24 -2.19
N VAL A 299 -11.67 14.58 -3.23
CA VAL A 299 -10.31 15.11 -3.08
C VAL A 299 -10.20 16.47 -3.78
N LEU A 300 -9.67 17.46 -3.08
CA LEU A 300 -9.60 18.87 -3.50
C LEU A 300 -8.19 19.43 -3.30
N GLY A 301 -7.87 20.53 -3.99
CA GLY A 301 -6.69 21.36 -3.71
C GLY A 301 -5.43 20.91 -4.45
N ASP A 302 -4.27 21.18 -3.85
CA ASP A 302 -2.98 21.21 -4.55
C ASP A 302 -2.33 19.82 -4.71
N VAL A 303 -3.00 18.90 -5.41
CA VAL A 303 -2.55 17.52 -5.62
C VAL A 303 -2.89 17.03 -7.03
N SER A 304 -2.03 16.18 -7.61
CA SER A 304 -2.37 15.32 -8.75
C SER A 304 -2.54 13.88 -8.27
N LEU A 305 -3.66 13.26 -8.60
CA LEU A 305 -3.97 11.90 -8.20
C LEU A 305 -3.37 10.88 -9.18
N LEU A 306 -2.87 9.78 -8.63
CA LEU A 306 -2.31 8.65 -9.37
C LEU A 306 -3.21 7.41 -9.23
N GLU A 307 -3.85 7.24 -8.08
CA GLU A 307 -4.76 6.14 -7.81
C GLU A 307 -5.71 6.52 -6.69
N VAL A 308 -6.98 6.14 -6.83
CA VAL A 308 -7.97 6.22 -5.75
C VAL A 308 -8.84 4.98 -5.80
N ARG A 309 -8.91 4.23 -4.70
CA ARG A 309 -9.74 3.02 -4.61
C ARG A 309 -10.27 2.80 -3.20
N LYS A 310 -11.44 2.16 -3.10
CA LYS A 310 -11.94 1.52 -1.88
C LYS A 310 -11.57 0.03 -1.93
N VAL A 311 -11.04 -0.50 -0.84
CA VAL A 311 -10.68 -1.92 -0.64
C VAL A 311 -11.56 -2.49 0.47
#